data_AF-A0A2X2JS75-F1
#
_entry.id   AF-A0A2X2JS75-F1
#
_cell.length_a   1.000
_cell.length_b   1.000
_cell.length_c   1.000
_cell.angle_alpha   90.00
_cell.angle_beta   90.00
_cell.angle_gamma   90.00
#
_symmetry.space_group_name_H-M   'P 1'
#
loop_
_entity.id
_entity.type
_entity.pdbx_description
1 polymer ?
#
loop_
_entity_poly.entity_id
_entity_poly.type
_entity_poly.pdbx_seq_one_letter_code
_entity_poly.pdbx_strand_id
1 'polypeptide(L)' 'MIAGLRKADEAIIEVNGQLLTDTAKNVNVKIQQRRIGYLFQDYQLFPNMTVYKILLLWLNHLNTSIN' A
#
# COMPACT_ATOMS: atom_id res chain seq x y z
N MET A 1 5.85 -2.15 8.10
CA MET A 1 6.94 -2.88 7.44
C MET A 1 6.62 -3.18 5.98
N ILE A 2 5.66 -4.07 5.66
CA ILE A 2 5.38 -4.47 4.26
C ILE A 2 4.87 -3.31 3.40
N ALA A 3 3.78 -2.65 3.82
CA ALA A 3 3.28 -1.44 3.16
C ALA A 3 4.19 -0.22 3.34
N GLY A 4 5.32 -0.34 4.06
CA GLY A 4 6.24 0.76 4.33
C GLY A 4 5.79 1.78 5.39
N LEU A 5 4.61 1.60 6.02
CA LEU A 5 4.08 2.48 7.09
C LEU A 5 4.91 2.48 8.39
N ARG A 6 5.83 1.51 8.54
CA ARG A 6 6.80 1.42 9.65
C ARG A 6 8.08 0.85 9.09
N LYS A 7 9.23 1.41 9.50
CA LYS A 7 10.56 0.91 9.15
C LYS A 7 10.87 -0.35 9.96
N ALA A 8 11.51 -1.32 9.32
CA ALA A 8 12.09 -2.49 9.98
C ALA A 8 13.54 -2.18 10.36
N ASP A 9 14.02 -2.74 11.47
CA ASP A 9 15.44 -2.69 11.81
C ASP A 9 16.25 -3.55 10.84
N GLU A 10 15.78 -4.78 10.60
CA GLU A 10 16.31 -5.69 9.58
C GLU A 10 15.16 -6.37 8.83
N ALA A 11 15.17 -6.28 7.49
CA ALA A 11 14.16 -6.92 6.65
C ALA A 11 14.58 -7.02 5.18
N ILE A 12 14.11 -8.10 4.54
CA ILE A 12 14.03 -8.23 3.08
C ILE A 12 12.54 -8.38 2.73
N ILE A 13 12.04 -7.49 1.87
CA ILE A 13 10.65 -7.46 1.43
C ILE A 13 10.66 -7.46 -0.09
N GLU A 14 10.21 -8.56 -0.67
CA GLU A 14 10.05 -8.75 -2.11
C GLU A 14 8.59 -9.11 -2.40
N VAL A 15 7.99 -8.45 -3.41
CA VAL A 15 6.60 -8.68 -3.82
C VAL A 15 6.58 -8.80 -5.34
N ASN A 16 6.07 -9.91 -5.86
CA ASN A 16 5.99 -10.18 -7.31
C ASN A 16 7.31 -9.95 -8.06
N GLY A 17 8.45 -10.35 -7.49
CA GLY A 17 9.77 -10.17 -8.09
C GLY A 17 10.36 -8.75 -7.93
N GLN A 18 9.64 -7.83 -7.29
CA GLN A 18 10.12 -6.48 -7.02
C GLN A 18 10.63 -6.35 -5.59
N LEU A 19 11.92 -6.03 -5.45
CA LEU A 19 12.52 -5.75 -4.14
C LEU A 19 12.05 -4.38 -3.62
N LEU A 20 11.29 -4.37 -2.53
CA LEU A 20 10.73 -3.18 -1.91
C LEU A 20 11.55 -2.68 -0.71
N THR A 21 12.17 -3.59 0.03
CA THR A 21 13.03 -3.25 1.17
C THR A 21 14.13 -4.30 1.30
N ASP A 22 15.37 -3.85 1.49
CA ASP A 22 16.51 -4.67 1.88
C ASP A 22 17.39 -3.80 2.76
N THR A 23 17.38 -4.08 4.07
CA THR A 23 18.14 -3.30 5.05
C THR A 23 19.64 -3.49 4.91
N ALA A 24 20.11 -4.66 4.47
CA ALA A 24 21.53 -4.92 4.24
C ALA A 24 22.05 -4.16 3.02
N LYS A 25 21.21 -3.97 1.98
CA LYS A 25 21.56 -3.23 0.76
C LYS A 25 21.09 -1.77 0.74
N ASN A 26 20.59 -1.24 1.86
CA ASN A 26 19.99 0.10 1.97
C ASN A 26 18.89 0.40 0.93
N VAL A 27 18.13 -0.63 0.52
CA VAL A 27 17.00 -0.47 -0.39
C VAL A 27 15.74 -0.20 0.42
N ASN A 28 15.03 0.89 0.11
CA ASN A 28 13.75 1.18 0.73
C ASN A 28 12.85 1.99 -0.23
N VAL A 29 11.96 1.31 -0.94
CA VAL A 29 11.03 1.94 -1.90
C VAL A 29 10.00 2.78 -1.15
N LYS A 30 9.74 4.00 -1.63
CA LYS A 30 8.72 4.90 -1.05
C LYS A 30 7.34 4.25 -1.11
N ILE A 31 6.53 4.45 -0.07
CA ILE A 31 5.22 3.81 0.11
C ILE A 31 4.33 3.97 -1.13
N GLN A 32 4.25 5.18 -1.71
CA GLN A 32 3.42 5.47 -2.89
C GLN A 32 3.85 4.70 -4.14
N GLN A 33 5.13 4.30 -4.22
CA GLN A 33 5.68 3.58 -5.36
C GLN A 33 5.58 2.05 -5.21
N ARG A 34 5.20 1.56 -4.01
CA ARG A 34 5.08 0.12 -3.75
C ARG A 34 3.87 -0.52 -4.43
N ARG A 35 2.88 0.28 -4.87
CA ARG A 35 1.60 -0.18 -5.43
C ARG A 35 0.87 -1.20 -4.52
N ILE A 36 1.02 -1.06 -3.21
CA ILE A 36 0.35 -1.90 -2.20
C ILE A 36 -0.81 -1.12 -1.61
N GLY A 37 -2.03 -1.68 -1.70
CA GLY A 37 -3.17 -1.21 -0.94
C GLY A 37 -3.10 -1.71 0.50
N TYR A 38 -3.32 -0.82 1.48
CA TYR A 38 -3.39 -1.19 2.89
C TYR A 38 -4.78 -0.89 3.43
N LEU A 39 -5.48 -1.92 3.91
CA LEU A 39 -6.80 -1.81 4.52
C LEU A 39 -6.68 -2.02 6.03
N PHE A 40 -7.08 -1.03 6.82
CA PHE A 40 -7.14 -1.16 8.28
C PHE A 40 -8.33 -2.04 8.67
N GLN A 41 -8.16 -2.91 9.66
CA GLN A 41 -9.24 -3.79 10.15
C GLN A 41 -10.31 -3.02 10.95
N ASP A 42 -9.97 -1.88 11.55
CA ASP A 42 -10.95 -1.02 12.20
C ASP A 42 -11.85 -0.37 11.13
N TYR A 43 -13.09 -0.88 11.05
CA TYR A 43 -14.13 -0.52 10.08
C TYR A 43 -14.56 0.96 10.07
N GLN A 44 -13.93 1.84 10.84
CA GLN A 44 -14.28 3.26 10.93
C GLN A 44 -13.67 4.09 9.80
N LEU A 45 -13.21 3.48 8.70
CA LEU A 45 -12.56 4.19 7.60
C LEU A 45 -13.40 5.38 7.10
N PHE A 46 -14.74 5.28 7.09
CA PHE A 46 -15.63 6.41 6.84
C PHE A 46 -17.02 6.16 7.47
N PRO A 47 -17.29 6.62 8.71
CA PRO A 47 -18.56 6.33 9.41
C PRO A 47 -19.81 6.83 8.67
N ASN A 48 -19.63 7.78 7.74
CA ASN A 48 -20.71 8.40 6.96
C ASN A 48 -20.71 8.02 5.47
N MET A 49 -19.90 7.05 5.03
CA MET A 49 -19.88 6.62 3.62
C MET A 49 -20.39 5.19 3.45
N THR A 50 -21.22 4.98 2.43
CA THR A 50 -21.68 3.65 2.05
C THR A 50 -20.55 2.84 1.41
N VAL A 51 -20.61 1.52 1.56
CA VAL A 51 -19.68 0.57 0.92
C VAL A 51 -19.57 0.82 -0.60
N TYR A 52 -20.69 1.17 -1.25
CA TYR A 52 -20.73 1.53 -2.66
C TYR A 52 -19.80 2.70 -3.01
N LYS A 53 -19.85 3.78 -2.20
CA LYS A 53 -19.03 4.98 -2.43
C LYS A 53 -17.55 4.71 -2.22
N ILE A 54 -17.20 3.83 -1.27
CA ILE A 54 -15.82 3.38 -1.05
C ILE A 54 -15.34 2.61 -2.29
N LEU A 55 -16.10 1.62 -2.78
CA LEU A 55 -15.73 0.83 -3.96
C LEU A 55 -15.49 1.72 -5.20
N LEU A 56 -16.37 2.71 -5.41
CA LEU A 56 -16.26 3.66 -6.52
C LEU A 56 -14.99 4.52 -6.44
N LEU A 57 -14.60 4.94 -5.23
CA LEU A 57 -13.37 5.69 -5.01
C LEU A 57 -12.13 4.87 -5.42
N TRP A 58 -12.10 3.58 -5.05
CA TRP A 58 -11.03 2.67 -5.44
C TRP A 58 -10.99 2.42 -6.95
N LEU A 59 -12.13 2.18 -7.59
CA LEU A 59 -12.21 1.94 -9.04
C LEU A 59 -11.72 3.14 -9.86
N ASN A 60 -12.11 4.37 -9.48
CA ASN A 60 -11.64 5.59 -10.15
C ASN A 60 -10.12 5.77 -10.04
N HIS A 61 -9.53 5.37 -8.91
CA HIS A 61 -8.08 5.47 -8.69
C HIS A 61 -7.27 4.43 -9.49
N LEU A 62 -7.86 3.26 -9.76
CA LEU A 62 -7.27 2.25 -10.64
C LEU A 62 -7.28 2.72 -12.10
N ASN A 63 -8.37 3.32 -12.56
CA ASN A 63 -8.50 3.79 -13.95
C ASN A 63 -7.56 4.95 -14.32
N THR A 64 -7.20 5.78 -13.34
CA THR A 64 -6.22 6.87 -13.52
C THR A 64 -4.77 6.41 -13.52
N SER A 65 -4.49 5.15 -13.19
CA SER A 65 -3.14 4.56 -13.23
C SER A 65 -2.88 3.72 -14.49
N ILE A 66 -3.89 3.58 -15.36
CA ILE A 66 -3.86 2.78 -16.60
C ILE A 66 -3.82 3.67 -17.87
N ASN A 67 -3.96 4.99 -17.72
CA ASN A 67 -3.66 5.98 -18.77
C ASN A 67 -2.38 6.74 -18.44
#